data_AF-X0MCF8-F1
#
_entry.id   AF-X0MCF8-F1
#
_cell.length_a   1.000
_cell.length_b   1.000
_cell.length_c   1.000
_cell.angle_alpha   90.00
_cell.angle_beta   90.00
_cell.angle_gamma   90.00
#
_symmetry.space_group_name_H-M   'P 1'
#
loop_
_entity.id
_entity.type
_entity.pdbx_description
1 polymer ?
#
loop_
_entity_poly.entity_id
_entity_poly.type
_entity_poly.pdbx_seq_one_letter_code
_entity_poly.pdbx_strand_id
1 'polypeptide(L)'
;MGDTAGSSANRLQRAERKLTQKLYNLFDNNDFAAVVYGSSALQNNAILSNNDLMVFAHSAESSKIQEVVSVFRFVMEAEGILIDFEIPLHRRLLVTFEFASQAAESGPPLDETGQVLSISNTREYLPSGEMLRRLAFNVLTTPNKIIAATTGGTNRLKGLEMAAARKLVTTIQHLGRPEVSTADEFVNIVMSEGGRREGEHLGYKTRHDVLEKLRKIFHDVQNTTLE
;
A
#
# COMPACT_ATOMS: atom_id res chain seq x y z
N MET A 1 25.93 21.25 -13.91
CA MET A 1 25.25 20.07 -13.36
C MET A 1 24.16 20.60 -12.42
N GLY A 2 22.92 20.75 -12.93
CA GLY A 2 21.86 21.51 -12.27
C GLY A 2 20.74 20.62 -11.75
N ASP A 3 20.33 20.85 -10.51
CA ASP A 3 18.99 20.71 -9.90
C ASP A 3 17.97 19.72 -10.50
N THR A 4 18.39 18.48 -10.77
CA THR A 4 17.47 17.39 -11.12
C THR A 4 16.57 16.98 -9.92
N ALA A 5 17.08 17.12 -8.69
CA ALA A 5 16.34 16.85 -7.46
C ALA A 5 15.17 17.83 -7.25
N GLY A 6 15.41 19.14 -7.39
CA GLY A 6 14.35 20.16 -7.29
C GLY A 6 13.32 20.07 -8.41
N SER A 7 13.73 19.72 -9.63
CA SER A 7 12.83 19.57 -10.78
C SER A 7 11.85 18.40 -10.64
N SER A 8 12.28 17.29 -10.04
CA SER A 8 11.48 16.07 -9.91
C SER A 8 10.51 16.08 -8.73
N ALA A 9 10.92 16.59 -7.56
CA ALA A 9 10.01 16.81 -6.41
C ALA A 9 8.83 17.72 -6.79
N ASN A 10 9.11 18.74 -7.60
CA ASN A 10 8.09 19.62 -8.16
C ASN A 10 7.13 18.92 -9.13
N ARG A 11 7.57 17.89 -9.89
CA ARG A 11 6.68 17.12 -10.78
C ARG A 11 5.71 16.26 -10.00
N LEU A 12 6.21 15.52 -9.00
CA LEU A 12 5.37 14.63 -8.19
C LEU A 12 4.30 15.42 -7.44
N GLN A 13 4.68 16.56 -6.82
CA GLN A 13 3.72 17.42 -6.13
C GLN A 13 2.66 18.01 -7.09
N ARG A 14 3.04 18.37 -8.32
CA ARG A 14 2.07 18.81 -9.34
C ARG A 14 1.14 17.68 -9.76
N ALA A 15 1.67 16.47 -9.94
CA ALA A 15 0.88 15.29 -10.28
C ALA A 15 -0.12 14.95 -9.17
N GLU A 16 0.31 14.92 -7.91
CA GLU A 16 -0.57 14.74 -6.75
C GLU A 16 -1.69 15.78 -6.73
N ARG A 17 -1.37 17.07 -6.86
CA ARG A 17 -2.40 18.13 -6.87
C ARG A 17 -3.40 17.97 -8.02
N LYS A 18 -2.93 17.60 -9.22
CA LYS A 18 -3.80 17.32 -10.38
C LYS A 18 -4.68 16.10 -10.14
N LEU A 19 -4.13 15.03 -9.55
CA LEU A 19 -4.87 13.83 -9.17
C LEU A 19 -5.93 14.18 -8.12
N THR A 20 -5.57 14.90 -7.06
CA THR A 20 -6.48 15.33 -6.00
C THR A 20 -7.71 16.03 -6.58
N GLN A 21 -7.50 17.04 -7.41
CA GLN A 21 -8.61 17.78 -8.03
C GLN A 21 -9.50 16.87 -8.90
N LYS A 22 -8.89 16.05 -9.76
CA LYS A 22 -9.64 15.16 -10.67
C LYS A 22 -10.39 14.06 -9.91
N LEU A 23 -9.83 13.54 -8.83
CA LEU A 23 -10.46 12.51 -8.01
C LEU A 23 -11.66 13.07 -7.23
N TYR A 24 -11.57 14.27 -6.65
CA TYR A 24 -12.75 14.90 -6.05
C TYR A 24 -13.87 15.11 -7.06
N ASN A 25 -13.55 15.56 -8.28
CA ASN A 25 -14.56 15.69 -9.33
C ASN A 25 -15.16 14.33 -9.76
N LEU A 26 -14.37 13.25 -9.71
CA LEU A 26 -14.77 11.93 -10.19
C LEU A 26 -15.65 11.17 -9.18
N PHE A 27 -15.36 11.33 -7.90
CA PHE A 27 -16.08 10.67 -6.81
C PHE A 27 -17.20 11.55 -6.24
N ASP A 28 -17.16 12.86 -6.48
CA ASP A 28 -18.16 13.84 -6.03
C ASP A 28 -18.42 13.68 -4.51
N ASN A 29 -19.66 13.42 -4.10
CA ASN A 29 -20.05 13.25 -2.70
C ASN A 29 -19.89 11.81 -2.18
N ASN A 30 -19.41 10.87 -3.00
CA ASN A 30 -19.22 9.49 -2.57
C ASN A 30 -17.96 9.36 -1.72
N ASP A 31 -18.06 8.59 -0.64
CA ASP A 31 -16.93 8.31 0.23
C ASP A 31 -15.81 7.56 -0.52
N PHE A 32 -14.62 8.19 -0.53
CA PHE A 32 -13.38 7.60 -1.03
C PHE A 32 -12.16 8.08 -0.24
N ALA A 33 -11.06 7.33 -0.36
CA ALA A 33 -9.72 7.72 0.07
C ALA A 33 -8.68 7.27 -0.97
N ALA A 34 -7.86 8.19 -1.44
CA ALA A 34 -6.79 7.95 -2.39
C ALA A 34 -5.44 8.14 -1.71
N VAL A 35 -4.61 7.10 -1.78
CA VAL A 35 -3.28 7.09 -1.17
C VAL A 35 -2.21 6.86 -2.21
N VAL A 36 -1.12 7.61 -2.05
CA VAL A 36 0.15 7.32 -2.70
C VAL A 36 0.97 6.47 -1.73
N TYR A 37 1.60 5.41 -2.22
CA TYR A 37 2.38 4.47 -1.41
C TYR A 37 3.77 4.22 -2.00
N GLY A 38 4.56 3.39 -1.31
CA GLY A 38 5.90 3.03 -1.74
C GLY A 38 6.85 4.23 -1.76
N SER A 39 7.81 4.24 -2.70
CA SER A 39 8.81 5.33 -2.78
C SER A 39 8.20 6.71 -2.99
N SER A 40 7.03 6.76 -3.64
CA SER A 40 6.34 8.00 -3.96
C SER A 40 5.66 8.66 -2.75
N ALA A 41 5.45 7.93 -1.66
CA ALA A 41 4.97 8.50 -0.40
C ALA A 41 6.05 9.31 0.35
N LEU A 42 7.32 9.22 -0.07
CA LEU A 42 8.48 9.77 0.64
C LEU A 42 9.04 11.00 -0.07
N GLN A 43 9.21 12.10 0.66
CA GLN A 43 9.63 13.40 0.11
C GLN A 43 11.02 13.40 -0.56
N ASN A 44 11.89 12.43 -0.26
CA ASN A 44 13.30 12.44 -0.68
C ASN A 44 13.62 11.61 -1.94
N ASN A 45 12.64 10.95 -2.58
CA ASN A 45 12.90 9.99 -3.69
C ASN A 45 12.20 10.33 -5.02
N ALA A 46 11.83 11.59 -5.23
CA ALA A 46 11.05 12.03 -6.39
C ALA A 46 11.75 11.88 -7.76
N ILE A 47 13.07 11.67 -7.79
CA ILE A 47 13.87 11.70 -9.03
C ILE A 47 13.56 10.51 -9.96
N LEU A 48 13.06 9.38 -9.44
CA LEU A 48 12.82 8.15 -10.20
C LEU A 48 11.56 7.38 -9.78
N SER A 49 10.72 7.88 -8.87
CA SER A 49 9.63 7.06 -8.35
C SER A 49 8.46 6.93 -9.34
N ASN A 50 8.13 5.70 -9.70
CA ASN A 50 6.78 5.33 -10.14
C ASN A 50 5.79 5.87 -9.09
N ASN A 51 4.80 6.66 -9.51
CA ASN A 51 3.75 7.10 -8.59
C ASN A 51 2.79 5.92 -8.39
N ASP A 52 2.82 5.33 -7.21
CA ASP A 52 1.97 4.19 -6.89
C ASP A 52 0.72 4.68 -6.16
N LEU A 53 -0.39 4.73 -6.90
CA LEU A 53 -1.70 5.16 -6.41
C LEU A 53 -2.59 3.95 -6.12
N MET A 54 -3.31 3.99 -5.00
CA MET A 54 -4.46 3.13 -4.75
C MET A 54 -5.61 3.99 -4.22
N VAL A 55 -6.80 3.82 -4.80
CA VAL A 55 -8.03 4.49 -4.39
C VAL A 55 -8.95 3.46 -3.77
N PHE A 56 -9.41 3.74 -2.57
CA PHE A 56 -10.40 2.99 -1.83
C PHE A 56 -11.75 3.68 -1.95
N ALA A 57 -12.79 2.97 -2.39
CA ALA A 57 -14.14 3.52 -2.53
C ALA A 57 -15.21 2.45 -2.21
N HIS A 58 -16.50 2.82 -2.25
CA HIS A 58 -17.58 1.85 -2.00
C HIS A 58 -17.77 0.87 -3.15
N SER A 59 -17.65 1.33 -4.41
CA SER A 59 -17.78 0.49 -5.60
C SER A 59 -16.55 0.60 -6.50
N ALA A 60 -16.28 -0.49 -7.22
CA ALA A 60 -15.22 -0.59 -8.22
C ALA A 60 -15.80 -1.16 -9.52
N GLU A 61 -16.84 -0.50 -10.03
CA GLU A 61 -17.46 -0.87 -11.31
C GLU A 61 -16.51 -0.63 -12.47
N SER A 62 -16.61 -1.45 -13.52
CA SER A 62 -15.72 -1.40 -14.68
C SER A 62 -15.63 0.00 -15.29
N SER A 63 -16.75 0.74 -15.41
CA SER A 63 -16.77 2.12 -15.89
C SER A 63 -15.93 3.05 -15.01
N LYS A 64 -16.14 3.04 -13.69
CA LYS A 64 -15.41 3.86 -12.72
C LYS A 64 -13.92 3.52 -12.69
N ILE A 65 -13.57 2.23 -12.80
CA ILE A 65 -12.18 1.78 -12.93
C ILE A 65 -11.53 2.42 -14.16
N GLN A 66 -12.19 2.37 -15.33
CA GLN A 66 -11.64 2.96 -16.56
C GLN A 66 -11.47 4.48 -16.44
N GLU A 67 -12.40 5.17 -15.76
CA GLU A 67 -12.28 6.60 -15.50
C GLU A 67 -11.07 6.94 -14.61
N VAL A 68 -10.88 6.20 -13.51
CA VAL A 68 -9.71 6.38 -12.62
C VAL A 68 -8.40 6.09 -13.38
N VAL A 69 -8.35 5.01 -14.17
CA VAL A 69 -7.18 4.68 -15.00
C VAL A 69 -6.88 5.79 -15.99
N SER A 70 -7.91 6.32 -16.66
CA SER A 70 -7.75 7.40 -17.64
C SER A 70 -7.26 8.68 -17.00
N VAL A 71 -7.82 9.06 -15.84
CA VAL A 71 -7.37 10.20 -15.04
C VAL A 71 -5.90 10.03 -14.63
N PHE A 72 -5.54 8.86 -14.12
CA PHE A 72 -4.17 8.58 -13.67
C PHE A 72 -3.18 8.68 -14.82
N ARG A 73 -3.43 8.00 -15.94
CA ARG A 73 -2.59 8.04 -17.14
C ARG A 73 -2.40 9.46 -17.65
N PHE A 74 -3.50 10.20 -17.82
CA PHE A 74 -3.47 11.57 -18.27
C PHE A 74 -2.56 12.46 -17.40
N VAL A 75 -2.65 12.33 -16.07
CA VAL A 75 -1.82 13.13 -15.16
C VAL A 75 -0.35 12.71 -15.21
N MET A 76 -0.07 11.41 -15.23
CA MET A 76 1.31 10.91 -15.30
C MET A 76 1.99 11.32 -16.61
N GLU A 77 1.30 11.16 -17.75
CA GLU A 77 1.79 11.60 -19.06
C GLU A 77 2.04 13.10 -19.11
N ALA A 78 1.11 13.91 -18.60
CA ALA A 78 1.24 15.37 -18.58
C ALA A 78 2.40 15.88 -17.70
N GLU A 79 2.85 15.10 -16.72
CA GLU A 79 3.99 15.45 -15.85
C GLU A 79 5.27 14.68 -16.20
N GLY A 80 5.25 13.83 -17.24
CA GLY A 80 6.37 13.00 -17.67
C GLY A 80 6.82 11.99 -16.61
N ILE A 81 5.87 11.43 -15.86
CA ILE A 81 6.11 10.41 -14.83
C ILE A 81 5.90 9.03 -15.44
N LEU A 82 6.86 8.13 -15.21
CA LEU A 82 6.76 6.75 -15.67
C LEU A 82 5.70 5.98 -14.87
N ILE A 83 4.97 5.14 -15.59
CA ILE A 83 3.94 4.27 -15.02
C ILE A 83 4.52 2.86 -14.93
N ASP A 84 4.37 2.25 -13.76
CA ASP A 84 4.63 0.83 -13.59
C ASP A 84 3.46 -0.01 -14.14
N PHE A 85 3.79 -0.92 -15.06
CA PHE A 85 2.85 -1.82 -15.71
C PHE A 85 2.98 -3.28 -15.24
N GLU A 86 3.82 -3.58 -14.24
CA GLU A 86 3.98 -4.93 -13.69
C GLU A 86 2.64 -5.51 -13.24
N ILE A 87 1.87 -4.72 -12.47
CA ILE A 87 0.50 -5.05 -12.10
C ILE A 87 -0.45 -4.15 -12.91
N PRO A 88 -1.43 -4.73 -13.64
CA PRO A 88 -2.34 -3.95 -14.47
C PRO A 88 -3.07 -2.85 -13.69
N LEU A 89 -3.04 -1.61 -14.19
CA LEU A 89 -3.65 -0.46 -13.53
C LEU A 89 -5.14 -0.66 -13.18
N HIS A 90 -5.90 -1.26 -14.10
CA HIS A 90 -7.33 -1.54 -13.91
C HIS A 90 -7.61 -2.52 -12.76
N ARG A 91 -6.59 -3.25 -12.29
CA ARG A 91 -6.70 -4.14 -11.12
C ARG A 91 -6.37 -3.42 -9.82
N ARG A 92 -5.34 -2.55 -9.83
CA ARG A 92 -4.76 -1.99 -8.59
C ARG A 92 -5.17 -0.57 -8.22
N LEU A 93 -5.61 0.24 -9.19
CA LEU A 93 -5.84 1.67 -8.94
C LEU A 93 -7.11 1.94 -8.13
N LEU A 94 -8.16 1.13 -8.28
CA LEU A 94 -9.43 1.30 -7.57
C LEU A 94 -9.84 -0.04 -6.96
N VAL A 95 -9.93 -0.05 -5.63
CA VAL A 95 -10.36 -1.21 -4.83
C VAL A 95 -11.50 -0.78 -3.92
N THR A 96 -12.37 -1.72 -3.55
CA THR A 96 -13.46 -1.41 -2.62
C THR A 96 -12.96 -1.39 -1.17
N PHE A 97 -13.61 -0.61 -0.31
CA PHE A 97 -13.39 -0.69 1.13
C PHE A 97 -13.66 -2.10 1.67
N GLU A 98 -14.64 -2.80 1.11
CA GLU A 98 -14.93 -4.20 1.46
C GLU A 98 -13.75 -5.12 1.13
N PHE A 99 -13.20 -5.03 -0.08
CA PHE A 99 -12.03 -5.82 -0.48
C PHE A 99 -10.83 -5.51 0.41
N ALA A 100 -10.61 -4.23 0.73
CA ALA A 100 -9.55 -3.81 1.64
C ALA A 100 -9.76 -4.33 3.07
N SER A 101 -11.00 -4.40 3.55
CA SER A 101 -11.35 -5.03 4.84
C SER A 101 -10.98 -6.51 4.83
N GLN A 102 -11.40 -7.24 3.79
CA GLN A 102 -11.06 -8.65 3.63
C GLN A 102 -9.54 -8.87 3.58
N ALA A 103 -8.80 -7.99 2.92
CA ALA A 103 -7.34 -8.05 2.88
C ALA A 103 -6.71 -7.78 4.26
N ALA A 104 -7.20 -6.75 4.98
CA ALA A 104 -6.77 -6.41 6.33
C ALA A 104 -7.02 -7.55 7.33
N GLU A 105 -8.17 -8.21 7.23
CA GLU A 105 -8.60 -9.31 8.11
C GLU A 105 -7.88 -10.63 7.79
N SER A 106 -7.71 -10.95 6.51
CA SER A 106 -7.01 -12.17 6.09
C SER A 106 -5.52 -12.09 6.39
N GLY A 107 -4.94 -10.90 6.31
CA GLY A 107 -3.50 -10.71 6.38
C GLY A 107 -2.80 -11.12 5.08
N PRO A 108 -1.48 -11.32 5.13
CA PRO A 108 -0.73 -11.81 3.98
C PRO A 108 -1.16 -13.25 3.61
N PRO A 109 -1.14 -13.61 2.32
CA PRO A 109 -1.40 -14.98 1.88
C PRO A 109 -0.45 -15.98 2.57
N LEU A 110 -1.01 -17.02 3.18
CA LEU A 110 -0.28 -18.09 3.85
C LEU A 110 -0.46 -19.42 3.11
N ASP A 111 0.54 -20.30 3.19
CA ASP A 111 0.47 -21.68 2.71
C ASP A 111 -0.23 -22.59 3.72
N GLU A 112 -0.39 -23.87 3.36
CA GLU A 112 -1.03 -24.88 4.21
C GLU A 112 -0.31 -25.13 5.55
N THR A 113 0.97 -24.76 5.63
CA THR A 113 1.79 -24.86 6.85
C THR A 113 1.75 -23.57 7.70
N GLY A 114 1.00 -22.57 7.23
CA GLY A 114 0.87 -21.27 7.87
C GLY A 114 2.01 -20.31 7.58
N GLN A 115 2.93 -20.63 6.66
CA GLN A 115 4.03 -19.74 6.25
C GLN A 115 3.56 -18.74 5.19
N VAL A 116 4.21 -17.59 5.09
CA VAL A 116 3.87 -16.58 4.07
C VAL A 116 4.22 -17.10 2.67
N LEU A 117 3.25 -17.11 1.76
CA LEU A 117 3.47 -17.49 0.36
C LEU A 117 4.45 -16.51 -0.31
N SER A 118 5.26 -17.04 -1.23
CA SER A 118 6.19 -16.23 -2.01
C SER A 118 5.47 -15.40 -3.08
N ILE A 119 6.08 -14.27 -3.44
CA ILE A 119 5.59 -13.43 -4.54
C ILE A 119 6.18 -13.99 -5.83
N SER A 120 5.31 -14.52 -6.70
CA SER A 120 5.73 -15.04 -8.01
C SER A 120 5.70 -13.94 -9.07
N ASN A 121 6.79 -13.78 -9.83
CA ASN A 121 6.84 -12.83 -10.96
C ASN A 121 6.24 -13.40 -12.26
N THR A 122 5.30 -14.34 -12.15
CA THR A 122 4.66 -15.00 -13.29
C THR A 122 3.55 -14.14 -13.87
N ARG A 123 3.25 -14.34 -15.17
CA ARG A 123 2.19 -13.59 -15.87
C ARG A 123 0.80 -13.90 -15.33
N GLU A 124 0.64 -15.05 -14.68
CA GLU A 124 -0.59 -15.51 -14.06
C GLU A 124 -0.76 -14.94 -12.65
N TYR A 125 0.34 -14.80 -11.89
CA TYR A 125 0.30 -14.32 -10.51
C TYR A 125 0.13 -12.81 -10.40
N LEU A 126 0.87 -12.03 -11.19
CA LEU A 126 0.83 -10.56 -11.12
C LEU A 126 -0.58 -9.95 -11.30
N PRO A 127 -1.47 -10.45 -12.18
CA PRO A 127 -2.84 -9.98 -12.29
C PRO A 127 -3.83 -10.69 -11.33
N SER A 128 -3.37 -11.61 -10.48
CA SER A 128 -4.23 -12.44 -9.63
C SER A 128 -4.88 -11.64 -8.48
N GLY A 129 -5.99 -12.18 -7.96
CA GLY A 129 -6.61 -11.64 -6.75
C GLY A 129 -5.75 -11.79 -5.50
N GLU A 130 -4.87 -12.80 -5.45
CA GLU A 130 -3.92 -12.98 -4.35
C GLU A 130 -2.91 -11.83 -4.29
N MET A 131 -2.31 -11.49 -5.44
CA MET A 131 -1.36 -10.37 -5.52
C MET A 131 -2.03 -9.04 -5.18
N LEU A 132 -3.27 -8.81 -5.67
CA LEU A 132 -4.02 -7.60 -5.33
C LEU A 132 -4.33 -7.50 -3.83
N ARG A 133 -4.71 -8.62 -3.19
CA ARG A 133 -4.97 -8.70 -1.75
C ARG A 133 -3.71 -8.38 -0.96
N ARG A 134 -2.57 -8.99 -1.34
CA ARG A 134 -1.26 -8.70 -0.74
C ARG A 134 -0.89 -7.24 -0.90
N LEU A 135 -1.07 -6.67 -2.10
CA LEU A 135 -0.78 -5.27 -2.37
C LEU A 135 -1.63 -4.35 -1.49
N ALA A 136 -2.95 -4.57 -1.42
CA ALA A 136 -3.84 -3.78 -0.57
C ALA A 136 -3.43 -3.87 0.91
N PHE A 137 -3.10 -5.07 1.41
CA PHE A 137 -2.59 -5.25 2.76
C PHE A 137 -1.28 -4.48 3.00
N ASN A 138 -0.35 -4.51 2.03
CA ASN A 138 0.91 -3.79 2.11
C ASN A 138 0.71 -2.28 2.11
N VAL A 139 -0.19 -1.75 1.28
CA VAL A 139 -0.53 -0.31 1.27
C VAL A 139 -1.00 0.16 2.66
N LEU A 140 -1.78 -0.67 3.36
CA LEU A 140 -2.28 -0.36 4.71
C LEU A 140 -1.22 -0.48 5.82
N THR A 141 -0.15 -1.23 5.58
CA THR A 141 0.87 -1.57 6.59
C THR A 141 2.24 -0.93 6.33
N THR A 142 2.39 -0.21 5.23
CA THR A 142 3.60 0.54 4.86
C THR A 142 3.35 2.05 4.90
N PRO A 143 4.39 2.89 4.85
CA PRO A 143 4.23 4.32 4.67
C PRO A 143 3.39 4.63 3.43
N ASN A 144 2.28 5.31 3.64
CA ASN A 144 1.40 5.82 2.61
C ASN A 144 1.02 7.28 2.96
N LYS A 145 0.56 8.01 1.95
CA LYS A 145 0.15 9.40 2.05
C LYS A 145 -1.20 9.58 1.39
N ILE A 146 -2.20 10.02 2.16
CA ILE A 146 -3.49 10.43 1.61
C ILE A 146 -3.29 11.70 0.77
N ILE A 147 -3.67 11.63 -0.51
CA ILE A 147 -3.63 12.79 -1.41
C ILE A 147 -5.02 13.39 -1.67
N ALA A 148 -6.08 12.59 -1.50
CA ALA A 148 -7.46 13.03 -1.60
C ALA A 148 -8.36 12.08 -0.82
N ALA A 149 -9.25 12.59 0.02
CA ALA A 149 -10.21 11.77 0.72
C ALA A 149 -11.36 12.61 1.25
N THR A 150 -12.54 12.01 1.25
CA THR A 150 -13.66 12.48 2.08
C THR A 150 -13.38 12.23 3.56
N THR A 151 -14.13 12.88 4.46
CA THR A 151 -14.06 12.59 5.90
C THR A 151 -14.41 11.13 6.21
N GLY A 152 -15.49 10.61 5.60
CA GLY A 152 -15.91 9.22 5.76
C GLY A 152 -14.85 8.23 5.24
N GLY A 153 -14.32 8.48 4.04
CA GLY A 153 -13.23 7.69 3.47
C GLY A 153 -11.96 7.71 4.31
N THR A 154 -11.58 8.86 4.88
CA THR A 154 -10.42 8.99 5.79
C THR A 154 -10.60 8.12 7.04
N ASN A 155 -11.79 8.16 7.65
CA ASN A 155 -12.08 7.38 8.85
C ASN A 155 -12.08 5.88 8.56
N ARG A 156 -12.67 5.46 7.43
CA ARG A 156 -12.65 4.05 6.98
C ARG A 156 -11.22 3.57 6.74
N LEU A 157 -10.41 4.34 6.02
CA LEU A 157 -9.01 3.99 5.76
C LEU A 157 -8.21 3.82 7.06
N LYS A 158 -8.34 4.75 8.02
CA LYS A 158 -7.66 4.62 9.32
C LYS A 158 -8.09 3.35 10.08
N GLY A 159 -9.38 3.00 10.02
CA GLY A 159 -9.89 1.76 10.58
C GLY A 159 -9.25 0.52 9.94
N LEU A 160 -9.12 0.52 8.60
CA LEU A 160 -8.45 -0.54 7.85
C LEU A 160 -6.96 -0.63 8.15
N GLU A 161 -6.25 0.49 8.27
CA GLU A 161 -4.84 0.52 8.67
C GLU A 161 -4.65 -0.11 10.06
N MET A 162 -5.54 0.20 11.01
CA MET A 162 -5.49 -0.38 12.35
C MET A 162 -5.80 -1.89 12.34
N ALA A 163 -6.80 -2.32 11.57
CA ALA A 163 -7.12 -3.75 11.43
C ALA A 163 -5.96 -4.53 10.80
N ALA A 164 -5.36 -4.01 9.73
CA ALA A 164 -4.22 -4.62 9.06
C ALA A 164 -2.97 -4.64 9.96
N ALA A 165 -2.74 -3.58 10.73
CA ALA A 165 -1.67 -3.51 11.73
C ALA A 165 -1.80 -4.61 12.79
N ARG A 166 -2.99 -4.75 13.40
CA ARG A 166 -3.28 -5.82 14.37
C ARG A 166 -3.07 -7.21 13.77
N LYS A 167 -3.56 -7.40 12.53
CA LYS A 167 -3.41 -8.67 11.84
C LYS A 167 -1.94 -8.99 11.57
N LEU A 168 -1.15 -8.03 11.10
CA LEU A 168 0.28 -8.21 10.86
C LEU A 168 1.00 -8.64 12.13
N VAL A 169 0.78 -7.94 13.25
CA VAL A 169 1.38 -8.28 14.54
C VAL A 169 1.00 -9.70 14.98
N THR A 170 -0.29 -10.03 14.90
CA THR A 170 -0.80 -11.36 15.30
C THR A 170 -0.22 -12.48 14.42
N THR A 171 -0.17 -12.29 13.10
CA THR A 171 0.42 -13.26 12.16
C THR A 171 1.89 -13.48 12.47
N ILE A 172 2.64 -12.41 12.73
CA ILE A 172 4.08 -12.50 13.00
C ILE A 172 4.37 -13.15 14.36
N GLN A 173 3.56 -12.86 15.38
CA GLN A 173 3.64 -13.55 16.66
C GLN A 173 3.36 -15.06 16.53
N HIS A 174 2.44 -15.45 15.63
CA HIS A 174 2.16 -16.86 15.36
C HIS A 174 3.33 -17.56 14.63
N LEU A 175 3.97 -16.85 13.68
CA LEU A 175 5.12 -17.36 12.94
C LEU A 175 6.38 -17.48 13.82
N GLY A 176 6.62 -16.48 14.69
CA GLY A 176 7.84 -16.33 15.47
C GLY A 176 7.93 -17.13 16.77
N ARG A 177 7.27 -18.29 16.89
CA ARG A 177 7.21 -19.13 18.13
C ARG A 177 8.46 -19.02 19.04
N PRO A 178 8.32 -18.87 20.38
CA PRO A 178 7.52 -17.92 21.17
C PRO A 178 8.34 -16.65 21.52
N GLU A 179 7.67 -15.54 21.83
CA GLU A 179 8.23 -14.25 22.29
C GLU A 179 8.78 -13.28 21.22
N VAL A 180 7.89 -12.82 20.33
CA VAL A 180 8.09 -11.48 19.75
C VAL A 180 7.69 -10.46 20.83
N SER A 181 8.68 -10.01 21.60
CA SER A 181 8.49 -9.12 22.75
C SER A 181 8.89 -7.68 22.45
N THR A 182 9.75 -7.47 21.46
CA THR A 182 10.26 -6.16 21.07
C THR A 182 9.87 -5.76 19.64
N ALA A 183 9.85 -4.45 19.39
CA ALA A 183 9.61 -3.91 18.05
C ALA A 183 10.72 -4.30 17.06
N ASP A 184 11.96 -4.45 17.52
CA ASP A 184 13.07 -4.88 16.66
C ASP A 184 13.01 -6.37 16.32
N GLU A 185 12.61 -7.25 17.25
CA GLU A 185 12.32 -8.66 16.94
C GLU A 185 11.18 -8.77 15.92
N PHE A 186 10.11 -8.00 16.12
CA PHE A 186 8.99 -7.94 15.18
C PHE A 186 9.45 -7.53 13.78
N VAL A 187 10.19 -6.42 13.68
CA VAL A 187 10.74 -5.93 12.41
C VAL A 187 11.66 -6.97 11.80
N ASN A 188 12.55 -7.57 12.59
CA ASN A 188 13.45 -8.60 12.11
C ASN A 188 12.66 -9.77 11.53
N ILE A 189 11.59 -10.27 12.18
CA ILE A 189 10.81 -11.38 11.63
C ILE A 189 10.07 -10.95 10.35
N VAL A 190 9.43 -9.79 10.35
CA VAL A 190 8.74 -9.21 9.18
C VAL A 190 9.67 -9.04 7.98
N MET A 191 10.92 -8.66 8.24
CA MET A 191 11.95 -8.43 7.22
C MET A 191 12.79 -9.67 6.91
N SER A 192 12.80 -10.67 7.80
CA SER A 192 13.60 -11.89 7.68
C SER A 192 12.90 -12.94 6.85
N GLU A 193 13.71 -13.78 6.24
CA GLU A 193 13.30 -14.78 5.26
C GLU A 193 12.58 -16.00 5.85
N GLY A 194 11.96 -15.90 7.03
CA GLY A 194 11.36 -17.07 7.69
C GLY A 194 12.31 -18.28 7.73
N GLY A 195 13.63 -18.05 7.71
CA GLY A 195 14.66 -19.09 7.60
C GLY A 195 15.01 -19.64 6.19
N ARG A 196 14.64 -19.02 5.06
CA ARG A 196 15.01 -19.48 3.70
C ARG A 196 15.79 -18.44 2.90
N ARG A 197 16.98 -18.82 2.41
CA ARG A 197 17.83 -18.03 1.51
C ARG A 197 17.08 -17.58 0.25
N GLU A 198 17.13 -16.27 0.01
CA GLU A 198 16.86 -15.53 -1.23
C GLU A 198 15.37 -15.28 -1.59
N GLY A 199 14.90 -14.06 -1.27
CA GLY A 199 14.11 -13.27 -2.23
C GLY A 199 12.59 -13.18 -2.08
N GLU A 200 11.96 -13.83 -1.09
CA GLU A 200 10.50 -14.07 -1.14
C GLU A 200 9.79 -13.76 0.19
N HIS A 201 9.16 -12.59 0.31
CA HIS A 201 8.62 -12.10 1.60
C HIS A 201 7.29 -11.37 1.42
N LEU A 202 6.73 -10.84 2.51
CA LEU A 202 5.60 -9.90 2.54
C LEU A 202 5.69 -8.78 1.48
N GLY A 203 6.89 -8.52 0.94
CA GLY A 203 7.13 -7.58 -0.15
C GLY A 203 7.60 -6.22 0.34
N TYR A 204 7.94 -6.11 1.63
CA TYR A 204 8.48 -4.90 2.22
C TYR A 204 9.94 -4.70 1.82
N LYS A 205 10.30 -3.44 1.54
CA LYS A 205 11.67 -3.05 1.22
C LYS A 205 12.38 -2.56 2.47
N THR A 206 13.66 -2.89 2.63
CA THR A 206 14.51 -2.48 3.77
C THR A 206 14.87 -0.99 3.69
N ARG A 207 13.87 -0.13 3.85
CA ARG A 207 13.99 1.34 3.85
C ARG A 207 13.66 1.87 5.24
N HIS A 208 14.35 2.91 5.66
CA HIS A 208 14.25 3.45 7.02
C HIS A 208 12.81 3.75 7.44
N ASP A 209 12.03 4.42 6.58
CA ASP A 209 10.63 4.78 6.77
C ASP A 209 9.70 3.55 6.93
N VAL A 210 9.97 2.48 6.18
CA VAL A 210 9.23 1.22 6.30
C VAL A 210 9.51 0.59 7.68
N LEU A 211 10.78 0.54 8.08
CA LEU A 211 11.17 0.01 9.39
C LEU A 211 10.57 0.82 10.54
N GLU A 212 10.56 2.15 10.44
CA GLU A 212 9.93 3.03 11.43
C GLU A 212 8.41 2.81 11.54
N LYS A 213 7.71 2.72 10.40
CA LYS A 213 6.27 2.42 10.38
C LYS A 213 5.98 1.06 11.00
N LEU A 214 6.78 0.04 10.72
CA LEU A 214 6.63 -1.29 11.31
C LEU A 214 6.84 -1.28 12.83
N ARG A 215 7.88 -0.60 13.34
CA ARG A 215 8.06 -0.42 14.79
C ARG A 215 6.88 0.29 15.42
N LYS A 216 6.39 1.36 14.77
CA LYS A 216 5.21 2.10 15.23
C LYS A 216 3.97 1.20 15.28
N ILE A 217 3.73 0.40 14.24
CA ILE A 217 2.63 -0.58 14.21
C ILE A 217 2.70 -1.50 15.43
N PHE A 218 3.87 -2.06 15.72
CA PHE A 218 4.04 -2.94 16.89
C PHE A 218 3.68 -2.22 18.20
N HIS A 219 4.23 -1.02 18.42
CA HIS A 219 3.94 -0.24 19.63
C HIS A 219 2.47 0.16 19.74
N ASP A 220 1.86 0.65 18.66
CA ASP A 220 0.46 1.08 18.64
C ASP A 220 -0.47 -0.10 18.97
N VAL A 221 -0.20 -1.29 18.42
CA VAL A 221 -0.99 -2.51 18.70
C VAL A 221 -0.81 -2.96 20.16
N GLN A 222 0.41 -2.96 20.69
CA GLN A 222 0.67 -3.35 22.09
C GLN A 222 0.02 -2.38 23.10
N ASN A 223 -0.04 -1.09 22.77
CA ASN A 223 -0.64 -0.07 23.63
C ASN A 223 -2.18 0.02 23.52
N THR A 224 -2.77 -0.63 22.52
CA THR A 224 -4.23 -0.65 22.37
C THR A 224 -4.78 -1.92 23.02
N THR A 225 -5.14 -1.82 24.30
CA THR A 225 -5.82 -2.89 25.03
C THR A 225 -7.03 -3.37 24.22
N LEU A 226 -7.15 -4.69 24.03
CA LEU A 226 -8.34 -5.31 23.47
C LEU A 226 -9.49 -5.11 24.45
N GLU A 227 -10.36 -4.12 24.21
CA GLU A 227 -11.70 -4.06 24.79
C GLU A 227 -12.60 -5.14 24.17
#